data_AF-A0A1I7G2Z5-F1
#
_entry.id   AF-A0A1I7G2Z5-F1
#
_cell.length_a   1.000
_cell.length_b   1.000
_cell.length_c   1.000
_cell.angle_alpha   90.00
_cell.angle_beta   90.00
_cell.angle_gamma   90.00
#
_symmetry.space_group_name_H-M   'P 1'
#
loop_
_entity.id
_entity.type
_entity.pdbx_description
1 polymer ?
#
loop_
_entity_poly.entity_id
_entity_poly.type
_entity_poly.pdbx_seq_one_letter_code
_entity_poly.pdbx_strand_id
1 'polypeptide(L)'
;MNRRSTLNMIGAVQLIKSLDTIGIAVFSARDTNQMFVAETDFDLRITRFITFYNTENYYINYATPDSHNNKRYNLGDPGPIPFWINELMEVIDGDAESLTPALLFGEAAVKESSVLADMTRILGNARDGFYKRRDRVWATESIGQQFDDVIEAPPVHSRYWVSRYRVAVATVRKLADPPCPIDNELRLSATKWLRRFGSKTELMQLSAVLGKEEDGVFRANQTRDHIFAYLTNKIALGDYRDVEKSHKLNLILSHFPDGIYNAWINQGWPKVSFKYLKPKDFRVIMKRELHEAHLTGNFGKAFNLSILLFGDTNAPKDVMEIGDPILTERVKLFRIRKDNAFKNIFPRRAQAANWPMHAKQLQEEHKRLIMLDAMIHGGGRFDLRHVEGRFGMYQSDVTDLKRYAGQFVSRSSRRS
;
A
#
# COMPACT_ATOMS: atom_id res chain seq x y z
N MET A 1 4.43 28.78 20.27
CA MET A 1 5.58 29.69 20.07
C MET A 1 5.25 30.61 18.91
N ASN A 2 5.20 31.93 19.14
CA ASN A 2 4.94 32.91 18.09
C ASN A 2 6.08 32.88 17.06
N ARG A 3 5.79 32.41 15.84
CA ARG A 3 6.71 32.53 14.69
C ARG A 3 6.82 34.02 14.35
N ARG A 4 7.89 34.67 14.82
CA ARG A 4 8.23 36.01 14.32
C ARG A 4 8.68 35.84 12.87
N SER A 5 7.99 36.51 11.96
CA SER A 5 8.25 36.41 10.52
C SER A 5 9.41 37.27 10.06
N THR A 6 9.79 38.30 10.84
CA THR A 6 10.73 39.35 10.44
C THR A 6 11.59 39.78 11.62
N LEU A 7 12.92 39.83 11.46
CA LEU A 7 13.89 40.31 12.46
C LEU A 7 15.00 41.14 11.80
N ASN A 8 15.70 41.96 12.60
CA ASN A 8 16.85 42.73 12.13
C ASN A 8 18.14 42.00 12.46
N MET A 9 19.10 41.96 11.53
CA MET A 9 20.46 41.55 11.87
C MET A 9 21.10 42.64 12.75
N ILE A 10 21.64 42.24 13.90
CA ILE A 10 22.27 43.14 14.87
C ILE A 10 23.76 42.88 15.04
N GLY A 11 24.25 41.71 14.61
CA GLY A 11 25.63 41.30 14.80
C GLY A 11 25.86 39.88 14.29
N ALA A 12 27.03 39.34 14.61
CA ALA A 12 27.36 37.95 14.36
C ALA A 12 28.17 37.36 15.51
N VAL A 13 27.96 36.09 15.79
CA VAL A 13 28.83 35.31 16.69
C VAL A 13 30.13 35.01 15.94
N GLN A 14 31.24 35.38 16.57
CA GLN A 14 32.58 34.98 16.15
C GLN A 14 33.15 34.04 17.21
N LEU A 15 33.44 32.79 16.84
CA LEU A 15 33.90 31.77 17.80
C LEU A 15 35.30 32.09 18.34
N ILE A 16 36.20 32.65 17.51
CA ILE A 16 37.56 33.01 17.89
C ILE A 16 37.85 34.41 17.35
N LYS A 17 38.07 35.38 18.25
CA LYS A 17 38.15 36.82 17.91
C LYS A 17 39.34 37.18 17.00
N SER A 18 40.46 36.46 17.13
CA SER A 18 41.72 36.78 16.45
C SER A 18 41.96 35.95 15.19
N LEU A 19 40.95 35.24 14.69
CA LEU A 19 41.08 34.39 13.50
C LEU A 19 40.00 34.74 12.48
N ASP A 20 40.40 34.66 11.22
CA ASP A 20 39.49 34.61 10.10
C ASP A 20 38.60 33.37 10.23
N THR A 21 37.29 33.57 10.19
CA THR A 21 36.31 32.53 10.46
C THR A 21 34.96 32.83 9.81
N ILE A 22 34.10 31.82 9.67
CA ILE A 22 32.70 31.99 9.28
C ILE A 22 31.86 32.03 10.55
N GLY A 23 31.04 33.07 10.68
CA GLY A 23 30.20 33.32 11.84
C GLY A 23 28.77 32.86 11.69
N ILE A 24 27.99 33.15 12.72
CA ILE A 24 26.54 32.95 12.72
C ILE A 24 25.88 34.30 12.93
N ALA A 25 25.00 34.70 12.01
CA ALA A 25 24.26 35.95 12.13
C ALA A 25 23.32 35.93 13.34
N VAL A 26 23.33 37.03 14.10
CA VAL A 26 22.46 37.25 15.25
C VAL A 26 21.44 38.30 14.91
N PHE A 27 20.19 37.98 15.22
CA PHE A 27 19.03 38.81 14.94
C PHE A 27 18.33 39.26 16.22
N SER A 28 17.66 40.41 16.16
CA SER A 28 16.77 40.86 17.23
C SER A 28 15.49 41.47 16.65
N ALA A 29 14.42 41.41 17.44
CA ALA A 29 13.21 42.20 17.15
C ALA A 29 13.36 43.58 17.78
N ARG A 30 12.76 44.59 17.13
CA ARG A 30 12.68 45.95 17.69
C ARG A 30 12.15 45.91 19.12
N ASP A 31 12.81 46.68 19.98
CA ASP A 31 12.44 46.89 21.38
C ASP A 31 12.44 45.61 22.24
N THR A 32 13.26 44.61 21.88
CA THR A 32 13.44 43.41 22.70
C THR A 32 14.91 43.07 22.93
N ASN A 33 15.22 42.53 24.11
CA ASN A 33 16.55 41.99 24.44
C ASN A 33 16.70 40.52 24.02
N GLN A 34 15.76 39.99 23.23
CA GLN A 34 15.81 38.60 22.77
C GLN A 34 16.63 38.52 21.49
N MET A 35 17.62 37.64 21.51
CA MET A 35 18.43 37.33 20.35
C MET A 35 17.93 36.06 19.67
N PHE A 36 18.12 36.00 18.37
CA PHE A 36 17.74 34.88 17.54
C PHE A 36 18.86 34.53 16.57
N VAL A 37 18.91 33.27 16.15
CA VAL A 37 19.71 32.80 15.01
C VAL A 37 18.77 32.24 13.95
N ALA A 38 19.19 32.31 12.69
CA ALA A 38 18.41 31.75 11.58
C ALA A 38 18.70 30.27 11.41
N GLU A 39 17.64 29.46 11.29
CA GLU A 39 17.65 28.14 10.69
C GLU A 39 17.42 28.33 9.19
N THR A 40 18.21 27.67 8.35
CA THR A 40 18.13 27.78 6.89
C THR A 40 17.76 26.47 6.22
N ASP A 41 17.20 26.53 5.00
CA ASP A 41 16.99 25.36 4.14
C ASP A 41 18.26 25.00 3.34
N PHE A 42 18.14 24.01 2.46
CA PHE A 42 19.24 23.53 1.61
C PHE A 42 19.75 24.58 0.61
N ASP A 43 18.95 25.61 0.33
CA ASP A 43 19.29 26.73 -0.55
C ASP A 43 19.79 27.96 0.23
N LEU A 44 20.04 27.78 1.54
CA LEU A 44 20.49 28.80 2.50
C LEU A 44 19.47 29.93 2.72
N ARG A 45 18.17 29.66 2.51
CA ARG A 45 17.09 30.61 2.83
C ARG A 45 16.58 30.40 4.24
N ILE A 46 16.18 31.48 4.90
CA ILE A 46 15.73 31.44 6.29
C ILE A 46 14.39 30.70 6.38
N THR A 47 14.34 29.56 7.08
CA THR A 47 13.11 28.81 7.32
C THR A 47 12.47 29.16 8.66
N ARG A 48 13.30 29.56 9.64
CA ARG A 48 12.86 29.89 11.00
C ARG A 48 13.90 30.73 11.73
N PHE A 49 13.41 31.55 12.67
CA PHE A 49 14.27 32.15 13.69
C PHE A 49 14.15 31.39 15.02
N ILE A 50 15.28 30.94 15.55
CA ILE A 50 15.38 30.20 16.80
C ILE A 50 15.92 31.14 17.88
N THR A 51 15.28 31.16 19.05
CA THR A 51 15.76 31.96 20.18
C THR A 51 17.16 31.51 20.57
N PHE A 52 18.08 32.47 20.65
CA PHE A 52 19.47 32.27 21.02
C PHE A 52 19.70 32.86 22.41
N TYR A 53 19.87 31.98 23.39
CA TYR A 53 20.32 32.34 24.72
C TYR A 53 21.83 32.19 24.75
N ASN A 54 22.58 33.30 24.77
CA ASN A 54 24.04 33.29 24.80
C ASN A 54 24.60 32.83 26.15
N THR A 55 24.24 31.62 26.59
CA THR A 55 24.58 31.06 27.91
C THR A 55 26.07 30.78 28.07
N GLU A 56 26.76 30.55 26.96
CA GLU A 56 28.19 30.25 26.93
C GLU A 56 29.07 31.49 26.74
N ASN A 57 28.46 32.70 26.76
CA ASN A 57 29.15 33.98 26.61
C ASN A 57 30.00 34.08 25.33
N TYR A 58 29.49 33.56 24.22
CA TYR A 58 30.10 33.75 22.90
C TYR A 58 30.29 35.24 22.60
N TYR A 59 31.41 35.58 21.97
CA TYR A 59 31.68 36.94 21.52
C TYR A 59 30.76 37.30 20.35
N ILE A 60 29.93 38.33 20.53
CA ILE A 60 29.08 38.88 19.49
C ILE A 60 29.72 40.16 18.98
N ASN A 61 30.13 40.15 17.72
CA ASN A 61 30.59 41.35 17.03
C ASN A 61 29.38 42.09 16.46
N TYR A 62 29.13 43.29 16.97
CA TYR A 62 28.03 44.16 16.53
C TYR A 62 28.43 45.12 15.40
N ALA A 63 29.71 45.13 15.00
CA ALA A 63 30.22 45.92 13.88
C ALA A 63 29.87 45.25 12.55
N THR A 64 28.58 45.30 12.19
CA THR A 64 28.08 44.80 10.91
C THR A 64 28.36 45.78 9.78
N PRO A 65 28.66 45.31 8.55
CA PRO A 65 28.77 46.17 7.38
C PRO A 65 27.50 47.01 7.18
N ASP A 66 27.65 48.25 6.71
CA ASP A 66 26.54 49.19 6.53
C ASP A 66 25.41 48.64 5.65
N SER A 67 25.74 47.79 4.67
CA SER A 67 24.79 47.11 3.79
C SER A 67 23.86 46.11 4.52
N HIS A 68 24.25 45.66 5.71
CA HIS A 68 23.55 44.63 6.49
C HIS A 68 23.15 45.11 7.89
N ASN A 69 23.69 46.25 8.34
CA ASN A 69 23.37 46.85 9.62
C ASN A 69 21.88 47.21 9.72
N ASN A 70 21.16 46.65 10.70
CA ASN A 70 19.72 46.81 10.89
C ASN A 70 18.85 46.44 9.67
N LYS A 71 19.40 45.70 8.68
CA LYS A 71 18.64 45.15 7.56
C LYS A 71 17.62 44.15 8.10
N ARG A 72 16.39 44.24 7.59
CA ARG A 72 15.28 43.35 7.94
C ARG A 72 15.36 42.07 7.11
N TYR A 73 15.23 40.94 7.78
CA TYR A 73 15.17 39.61 7.18
C TYR A 73 13.87 38.92 7.53
N ASN A 74 13.25 38.31 6.54
CA ASN A 74 12.01 37.55 6.64
C ASN A 74 12.25 36.05 6.46
N LEU A 75 11.26 35.24 6.84
CA LEU A 75 11.23 33.83 6.43
C LEU A 75 11.15 33.75 4.90
N GLY A 76 12.06 32.99 4.30
CA GLY A 76 12.23 32.83 2.85
C GLY A 76 13.32 33.70 2.24
N ASP A 77 13.81 34.73 2.95
CA ASP A 77 14.92 35.57 2.50
C ASP A 77 16.24 34.78 2.51
N PRO A 78 17.22 35.12 1.67
CA PRO A 78 18.56 34.54 1.76
C PRO A 78 19.18 34.82 3.13
N GLY A 79 19.69 33.76 3.77
CA GLY A 79 20.33 33.87 5.06
C GLY A 79 21.66 34.62 4.95
N PRO A 80 21.92 35.66 5.76
CA PRO A 80 23.20 36.35 5.74
C PRO A 80 24.26 35.45 6.37
N ILE A 81 25.40 35.30 5.68
CA ILE A 81 26.53 34.49 6.11
C ILE A 81 27.69 35.44 6.47
N PRO A 82 27.85 35.79 7.76
CA PRO A 82 28.94 36.63 8.20
C PRO A 82 30.25 35.86 8.20
N PHE A 83 31.35 36.52 7.88
CA PHE A 83 32.69 35.97 7.97
C PHE A 83 33.73 37.07 8.25
N TRP A 84 34.91 36.67 8.69
CA TRP A 84 36.03 37.58 8.95
C TRP A 84 37.19 37.27 8.02
N ILE A 85 37.75 38.34 7.44
CA ILE A 85 38.99 38.30 6.68
C ILE A 85 39.84 39.50 7.08
N ASN A 86 41.10 39.28 7.45
CA ASN A 86 41.99 40.34 7.95
C ASN A 86 41.34 41.17 9.08
N GLU A 87 40.68 40.50 10.03
CA GLU A 87 39.97 41.09 11.17
C GLU A 87 38.73 41.95 10.82
N LEU A 88 38.37 42.08 9.56
CA LEU A 88 37.18 42.81 9.11
C LEU A 88 36.00 41.85 8.92
N MET A 89 34.84 42.25 9.45
CA MET A 89 33.60 41.52 9.28
C MET A 89 33.00 41.84 7.91
N GLU A 90 32.72 40.80 7.14
CA GLU A 90 32.03 40.86 5.85
C GLU A 90 30.78 39.96 5.89
N VAL A 91 29.83 40.20 4.99
CA VAL A 91 28.60 39.39 4.90
C VAL A 91 28.28 39.10 3.44
N ILE A 92 28.03 37.82 3.15
CA ILE A 92 27.50 37.37 1.86
C ILE A 92 26.11 36.77 2.09
N ASP A 93 25.14 37.16 1.26
CA ASP A 93 23.79 36.60 1.29
C ASP A 93 23.81 35.15 0.74
N GLY A 94 23.04 34.25 1.35
CA GLY A 94 23.07 32.82 1.03
C GLY A 94 22.60 32.46 -0.39
N ASP A 95 21.93 33.37 -1.10
CA ASP A 95 21.57 33.21 -2.52
C ASP A 95 22.68 33.59 -3.50
N ALA A 96 23.82 34.08 -3.01
CA ALA A 96 24.97 34.39 -3.83
C ALA A 96 25.49 33.15 -4.61
N GLU A 97 26.06 33.42 -5.78
CA GLU A 97 26.73 32.42 -6.60
C GLU A 97 28.05 31.99 -5.96
N SER A 98 28.51 30.76 -6.26
CA SER A 98 29.78 30.25 -5.73
C SER A 98 31.00 31.09 -6.14
N LEU A 99 30.91 31.81 -7.26
CA LEU A 99 31.96 32.70 -7.76
C LEU A 99 32.03 34.04 -7.02
N THR A 100 31.03 34.38 -6.21
CA THR A 100 30.92 35.69 -5.54
C THR A 100 32.14 36.04 -4.69
N PRO A 101 32.71 35.14 -3.85
CA PRO A 101 33.93 35.44 -3.10
C PRO A 101 35.12 35.82 -4.00
N ALA A 102 35.28 35.15 -5.15
CA ALA A 102 36.36 35.45 -6.10
C ALA A 102 36.15 36.81 -6.79
N LEU A 103 34.90 37.17 -7.09
CA LEU A 103 34.56 38.47 -7.67
C LEU A 103 34.81 39.63 -6.72
N LEU A 104 34.56 39.45 -5.42
CA LEU A 104 34.71 40.49 -4.40
C LEU A 104 36.17 40.65 -3.91
N PHE A 105 36.89 39.55 -3.72
CA PHE A 105 38.21 39.54 -3.08
C PHE A 105 39.36 39.11 -4.00
N GLY A 106 39.05 38.67 -5.22
CA GLY A 106 40.02 38.18 -6.21
C GLY A 106 40.31 36.68 -6.08
N GLU A 107 40.63 36.02 -7.20
CA GLU A 107 40.90 34.57 -7.24
C GLU A 107 42.10 34.13 -6.38
N ALA A 108 43.13 34.98 -6.27
CA ALA A 108 44.31 34.68 -5.45
C ALA A 108 43.92 34.59 -3.96
N ALA A 109 43.12 35.54 -3.47
CA ALA A 109 42.68 35.56 -2.09
C ALA A 109 41.81 34.33 -1.73
N VAL A 110 40.97 33.85 -2.65
CA VAL A 110 40.17 32.63 -2.44
C VAL A 110 41.05 31.39 -2.31
N LYS A 111 42.17 31.33 -3.02
CA LYS A 111 43.11 30.20 -2.94
C LYS A 111 43.95 30.22 -1.66
N GLU A 112 44.25 31.41 -1.16
CA GLU A 112 45.11 31.60 0.02
C GLU A 112 44.33 31.60 1.34
N SER A 113 43.09 32.10 1.35
CA SER A 113 42.22 32.15 2.54
C SER A 113 41.32 30.91 2.63
N SER A 114 41.49 30.14 3.71
CA SER A 114 40.62 29.00 4.02
C SER A 114 39.15 29.39 4.18
N VAL A 115 38.89 30.58 4.73
CA VAL A 115 37.52 31.10 4.93
C VAL A 115 36.82 31.35 3.61
N LEU A 116 37.50 32.02 2.66
CA LEU A 116 36.93 32.29 1.34
C LEU A 116 36.76 31.01 0.52
N ALA A 117 37.70 30.06 0.64
CA ALA A 117 37.56 28.74 0.05
C ALA A 117 36.35 27.98 0.61
N ASP A 118 36.16 27.99 1.93
CA ASP A 118 35.00 27.37 2.58
C ASP A 118 33.69 28.07 2.23
N MET A 119 33.67 29.40 2.13
CA MET A 119 32.51 30.16 1.69
C MET A 119 32.09 29.78 0.26
N THR A 120 33.06 29.72 -0.65
CA THR A 120 32.88 29.28 -2.03
C THR A 120 32.27 27.87 -2.08
N ARG A 121 32.77 26.97 -1.23
CA ARG A 121 32.27 25.59 -1.10
C ARG A 121 30.86 25.51 -0.53
N ILE A 122 30.53 26.31 0.49
CA ILE A 122 29.19 26.35 1.10
C ILE A 122 28.15 26.81 0.07
N LEU A 123 28.43 27.92 -0.62
CA LEU A 123 27.55 28.46 -1.66
C LEU A 123 27.40 27.48 -2.83
N GLY A 124 28.52 26.91 -3.31
CA GLY A 124 28.51 25.90 -4.37
C GLY A 124 27.70 24.65 -3.99
N ASN A 125 27.87 24.13 -2.78
CA ASN A 125 27.11 22.98 -2.29
C ASN A 125 25.60 23.25 -2.20
N ALA A 126 25.19 24.47 -1.83
CA ALA A 126 23.79 24.85 -1.84
C ALA A 126 23.22 24.84 -3.27
N ARG A 127 23.91 25.49 -4.21
CA ARG A 127 23.49 25.59 -5.63
C ARG A 127 23.48 24.25 -6.36
N ASP A 128 24.46 23.39 -6.06
CA ASP A 128 24.56 22.05 -6.66
C ASP A 128 23.60 21.03 -6.01
N GLY A 129 22.80 21.45 -5.02
CA GLY A 129 21.86 20.59 -4.29
C GLY A 129 22.53 19.52 -3.41
N PHE A 130 23.80 19.72 -3.03
CA PHE A 130 24.55 18.81 -2.17
C PHE A 130 23.86 18.62 -0.82
N TYR A 131 23.45 19.70 -0.15
CA TYR A 131 22.78 19.60 1.16
C TYR A 131 21.45 18.86 1.10
N LYS A 132 20.68 19.08 0.03
CA LYS A 132 19.43 18.34 -0.24
C LYS A 132 19.69 16.84 -0.45
N ARG A 133 20.76 16.47 -1.17
CA ARG A 133 21.16 15.05 -1.32
C ARG A 133 21.64 14.46 0.00
N ARG A 134 22.46 15.19 0.76
CA ARG A 134 23.00 14.76 2.05
C ARG A 134 21.90 14.52 3.08
N ASP A 135 20.91 15.41 3.16
CA ASP A 135 19.77 15.25 4.06
C ASP A 135 18.93 14.01 3.72
N ARG A 136 18.72 13.72 2.42
CA ARG A 136 18.08 12.47 1.99
C ARG A 136 18.85 11.23 2.41
N VAL A 137 20.18 11.26 2.34
CA VAL A 137 21.05 10.17 2.80
C VAL A 137 20.95 10.02 4.31
N TRP A 138 21.03 11.10 5.07
CA TRP A 138 20.89 11.07 6.53
C TRP A 138 19.51 10.59 6.99
N ALA A 139 18.44 11.04 6.35
CA ALA A 139 17.09 10.52 6.60
C ALA A 139 17.02 9.02 6.29
N THR A 140 17.67 8.57 5.21
CA THR A 140 17.76 7.15 4.86
C THR A 140 18.50 6.35 5.95
N GLU A 141 19.66 6.82 6.40
CA GLU A 141 20.45 6.19 7.47
C GLU A 141 19.70 6.15 8.81
N SER A 142 19.00 7.23 9.17
CA SER A 142 18.21 7.31 10.40
C SER A 142 17.03 6.33 10.40
N ILE A 143 16.33 6.22 9.27
CA ILE A 143 15.25 5.24 9.09
C ILE A 143 15.83 3.81 9.11
N GLY A 144 16.97 3.61 8.44
CA GLY A 144 17.71 2.35 8.43
C GLY A 144 17.98 1.85 9.85
N GLN A 145 18.53 2.72 10.70
CA GLN A 145 18.79 2.41 12.11
C GLN A 145 17.50 2.18 12.91
N GLN A 146 16.42 2.94 12.67
CA GLN A 146 15.16 2.78 13.40
C GLN A 146 14.44 1.45 13.09
N PHE A 147 14.65 0.92 11.88
CA PHE A 147 14.03 -0.31 11.38
C PHE A 147 15.08 -1.38 11.01
N ASP A 148 16.20 -1.41 11.74
CA ASP A 148 17.29 -2.37 11.57
C ASP A 148 16.79 -3.83 11.65
N ASP A 149 15.79 -4.07 12.52
CA ASP A 149 15.10 -5.36 12.68
C ASP A 149 14.36 -5.83 11.41
N VAL A 150 14.09 -4.92 10.49
CA VAL A 150 13.42 -5.19 9.22
C VAL A 150 14.40 -5.18 8.06
N ILE A 151 15.33 -4.23 8.02
CA ILE A 151 16.19 -3.97 6.86
C ILE A 151 17.40 -4.92 6.86
N GLU A 152 18.13 -4.96 7.97
CA GLU A 152 19.38 -5.73 8.10
C GLU A 152 19.14 -7.14 8.61
N ALA A 153 18.27 -7.28 9.61
CA ALA A 153 18.04 -8.58 10.23
C ALA A 153 17.37 -9.58 9.26
N PRO A 154 17.70 -10.89 9.36
CA PRO A 154 17.04 -11.90 8.53
C PRO A 154 15.52 -11.91 8.77
N PRO A 155 14.70 -11.88 7.70
CA PRO A 155 13.25 -11.85 7.85
C PRO A 155 12.72 -13.11 8.52
N VAL A 156 11.69 -12.92 9.36
CA VAL A 156 10.99 -13.99 10.10
C VAL A 156 9.53 -14.12 9.65
N HIS A 157 8.99 -15.34 9.73
CA HIS A 157 7.60 -15.62 9.38
C HIS A 157 6.66 -15.25 10.54
N SER A 158 6.50 -13.95 10.81
CA SER A 158 5.64 -13.46 11.88
C SER A 158 4.80 -12.26 11.45
N ARG A 159 3.60 -12.15 12.05
CA ARG A 159 2.73 -10.97 11.88
C ARG A 159 3.41 -9.69 12.38
N TYR A 160 4.23 -9.81 13.42
CA TYR A 160 5.02 -8.70 13.95
C TYR A 160 5.96 -8.13 12.90
N TRP A 161 6.73 -8.99 12.21
CA TRP A 161 7.67 -8.55 11.18
C TRP A 161 6.94 -7.83 10.03
N VAL A 162 5.82 -8.39 9.55
CA VAL A 162 5.00 -7.76 8.50
C VAL A 162 4.46 -6.40 8.96
N SER A 163 4.04 -6.29 10.22
CA SER A 163 3.59 -5.01 10.79
C SER A 163 4.71 -3.99 10.87
N ARG A 164 5.90 -4.38 11.35
CA ARG A 164 7.08 -3.51 11.43
C ARG A 164 7.52 -3.04 10.05
N TYR A 165 7.54 -3.94 9.07
CA TYR A 165 7.82 -3.61 7.67
C TYR A 165 6.87 -2.55 7.12
N ARG A 166 5.56 -2.69 7.37
CA ARG A 166 4.56 -1.69 6.94
C ARG A 166 4.76 -0.34 7.62
N VAL A 167 5.12 -0.34 8.90
CA VAL A 167 5.42 0.91 9.61
C VAL A 167 6.66 1.57 9.02
N ALA A 168 7.71 0.80 8.68
CA ALA A 168 8.90 1.34 8.01
C ALA A 168 8.54 2.02 6.68
N VAL A 169 7.77 1.34 5.82
CA VAL A 169 7.29 1.90 4.54
C VAL A 169 6.49 3.19 4.75
N ALA A 170 5.54 3.17 5.69
CA ALA A 170 4.72 4.35 5.99
C ALA A 170 5.54 5.52 6.55
N THR A 171 6.56 5.26 7.37
CA THR A 171 7.47 6.28 7.90
C THR A 171 8.30 6.89 6.77
N VAL A 172 8.83 6.08 5.86
CA VAL A 172 9.53 6.56 4.67
C VAL A 172 8.62 7.48 3.85
N ARG A 173 7.37 7.08 3.59
CA ARG A 173 6.44 7.87 2.78
C ARG A 173 6.03 9.20 3.41
N LYS A 174 6.11 9.34 4.73
CA LYS A 174 5.91 10.63 5.40
C LYS A 174 7.09 11.59 5.22
N LEU A 175 8.27 11.05 4.94
CA LEU A 175 9.52 11.81 4.87
C LEU A 175 9.95 12.08 3.42
N ALA A 176 9.64 11.15 2.50
CA ALA A 176 10.03 11.26 1.10
C ALA A 176 9.04 10.55 0.16
N ASP A 177 8.75 11.22 -0.95
CA ASP A 177 8.03 10.63 -2.08
C ASP A 177 8.90 9.59 -2.82
N PRO A 178 8.30 8.51 -3.35
CA PRO A 178 9.01 7.55 -4.18
C PRO A 178 9.37 8.15 -5.56
N PRO A 179 10.49 7.75 -6.19
CA PRO A 179 11.50 6.81 -5.68
C PRO A 179 12.52 7.48 -4.76
N CYS A 180 12.88 6.80 -3.66
CA CYS A 180 13.94 7.22 -2.75
C CYS A 180 14.93 6.05 -2.46
N PRO A 181 16.18 6.33 -2.05
CA PRO A 181 17.21 5.28 -1.90
C PRO A 181 16.80 4.11 -0.98
N ILE A 182 16.15 4.42 0.14
CA ILE A 182 15.64 3.44 1.12
C ILE A 182 14.60 2.47 0.51
N ASP A 183 13.96 2.82 -0.61
CA ASP A 183 13.01 1.92 -1.30
C ASP A 183 13.69 0.68 -1.85
N ASN A 184 14.95 0.81 -2.26
CA ASN A 184 15.72 -0.33 -2.73
C ASN A 184 16.00 -1.30 -1.59
N GLU A 185 16.31 -0.80 -0.39
CA GLU A 185 16.53 -1.61 0.80
C GLU A 185 15.24 -2.28 1.29
N LEU A 186 14.13 -1.53 1.35
CA LEU A 186 12.81 -2.06 1.67
C LEU A 186 12.37 -3.13 0.67
N ARG A 187 12.63 -2.92 -0.63
CA ARG A 187 12.34 -3.91 -1.68
C ARG A 187 13.21 -5.15 -1.52
N LEU A 188 14.49 -5.00 -1.21
CA LEU A 188 15.40 -6.13 -0.96
C LEU A 188 14.95 -6.94 0.26
N SER A 189 14.61 -6.28 1.37
CA SER A 189 14.10 -6.94 2.57
C SER A 189 12.79 -7.69 2.30
N ALA A 190 11.81 -7.05 1.65
CA ALA A 190 10.58 -7.72 1.23
C ALA A 190 10.85 -8.89 0.29
N THR A 191 11.75 -8.74 -0.67
CA THR A 191 12.15 -9.82 -1.59
C THR A 191 12.77 -11.00 -0.85
N LYS A 192 13.64 -10.76 0.15
CA LYS A 192 14.19 -11.80 1.03
C LYS A 192 13.07 -12.52 1.80
N TRP A 193 12.11 -11.77 2.35
CA TRP A 193 10.95 -12.33 3.05
C TRP A 193 10.08 -13.19 2.12
N LEU A 194 9.74 -12.65 0.95
CA LEU A 194 8.96 -13.32 -0.09
C LEU A 194 9.63 -14.62 -0.51
N ARG A 195 10.93 -14.60 -0.79
CA ARG A 195 11.70 -15.80 -1.18
C ARG A 195 11.58 -16.94 -0.16
N ARG A 196 11.53 -16.61 1.15
CA ARG A 196 11.45 -17.60 2.23
C ARG A 196 10.02 -18.06 2.53
N PHE A 197 9.06 -17.15 2.50
CA PHE A 197 7.72 -17.38 3.08
C PHE A 197 6.55 -17.16 2.12
N GLY A 198 6.79 -16.59 0.94
CA GLY A 198 5.74 -16.16 0.00
C GLY A 198 4.76 -17.27 -0.38
N SER A 199 5.19 -18.52 -0.53
CA SER A 199 4.30 -19.65 -0.87
C SER A 199 3.58 -20.28 0.33
N LYS A 200 3.99 -19.96 1.56
CA LYS A 200 3.51 -20.58 2.81
C LYS A 200 2.64 -19.66 3.67
N THR A 201 2.61 -18.37 3.35
CA THR A 201 1.93 -17.35 4.13
C THR A 201 0.42 -17.26 3.79
N GLU A 202 -0.28 -16.34 4.45
CA GLU A 202 -1.66 -15.95 4.15
C GLU A 202 -1.70 -14.78 3.14
N LEU A 203 -2.72 -14.74 2.28
CA LEU A 203 -2.86 -13.70 1.25
C LEU A 203 -2.76 -12.27 1.81
N MET A 204 -3.34 -12.02 2.98
CA MET A 204 -3.31 -10.69 3.60
C MET A 204 -1.91 -10.29 4.06
N GLN A 205 -1.08 -11.24 4.51
CA GLN A 205 0.31 -10.96 4.89
C GLN A 205 1.16 -10.72 3.64
N LEU A 206 0.94 -11.52 2.60
CA LEU A 206 1.58 -11.32 1.31
C LEU A 206 1.28 -9.92 0.75
N SER A 207 -0.01 -9.56 0.67
CA SER A 207 -0.46 -8.26 0.19
C SER A 207 0.06 -7.11 1.07
N ALA A 208 0.11 -7.31 2.39
CA ALA A 208 0.70 -6.36 3.32
C ALA A 208 2.19 -6.07 3.07
N VAL A 209 2.97 -7.08 2.67
CA VAL A 209 4.39 -6.91 2.32
C VAL A 209 4.56 -6.30 0.94
N LEU A 210 3.69 -6.65 -0.02
CA LEU A 210 3.71 -6.07 -1.36
C LEU A 210 3.30 -4.59 -1.38
N GLY A 211 2.47 -4.16 -0.43
CA GLY A 211 2.03 -2.78 -0.28
C GLY A 211 1.07 -2.33 -1.39
N LYS A 212 0.80 -1.02 -1.41
CA LYS A 212 0.09 -0.35 -2.49
C LYS A 212 1.07 0.11 -3.57
N GLU A 213 0.57 0.39 -4.76
CA GLU A 213 1.38 0.98 -5.84
C GLU A 213 1.95 2.35 -5.43
N GLU A 214 1.16 3.16 -4.74
CA GLU A 214 1.55 4.47 -4.18
C GLU A 214 2.75 4.38 -3.23
N ASP A 215 2.96 3.21 -2.60
CA ASP A 215 4.09 3.01 -1.69
C ASP A 215 5.42 2.88 -2.44
N GLY A 216 5.44 2.72 -3.78
CA GLY A 216 6.65 2.75 -4.61
C GLY A 216 7.63 1.58 -4.43
N VAL A 217 7.41 0.67 -3.47
CA VAL A 217 8.28 -0.49 -3.22
C VAL A 217 8.16 -1.51 -4.35
N PHE A 218 6.93 -1.92 -4.68
CA PHE A 218 6.64 -2.81 -5.80
C PHE A 218 5.70 -2.11 -6.78
N ARG A 219 5.95 -2.29 -8.08
CA ARG A 219 5.03 -1.82 -9.13
C ARG A 219 3.76 -2.67 -9.15
N ALA A 220 2.64 -2.12 -9.64
CA ALA A 220 1.37 -2.86 -9.74
C ALA A 220 1.51 -4.22 -10.44
N ASN A 221 2.27 -4.29 -11.54
CA ASN A 221 2.52 -5.55 -12.25
C ASN A 221 3.29 -6.56 -11.39
N GLN A 222 4.28 -6.12 -10.61
CA GLN A 222 5.02 -7.00 -9.71
C GLN A 222 4.14 -7.52 -8.58
N THR A 223 3.30 -6.66 -8.00
CA THR A 223 2.32 -7.06 -6.98
C THR A 223 1.35 -8.10 -7.55
N ARG A 224 0.80 -7.84 -8.74
CA ARG A 224 -0.07 -8.77 -9.46
C ARG A 224 0.62 -10.12 -9.69
N ASP A 225 1.87 -10.12 -10.16
CA ASP A 225 2.64 -11.34 -10.41
C ASP A 225 2.85 -12.18 -9.14
N HIS A 226 3.18 -11.54 -8.02
CA HIS A 226 3.37 -12.24 -6.73
C HIS A 226 2.06 -12.83 -6.22
N ILE A 227 0.95 -12.11 -6.34
CA ILE A 227 -0.38 -12.62 -5.98
C ILE A 227 -0.80 -13.77 -6.91
N PHE A 228 -0.54 -13.66 -8.22
CA PHE A 228 -0.79 -14.74 -9.18
C PHE A 228 -0.06 -16.02 -8.77
N ALA A 229 1.24 -15.92 -8.49
CA ALA A 229 2.07 -17.06 -8.11
C ALA A 229 1.59 -17.71 -6.80
N TYR A 230 1.18 -16.88 -5.84
CA TYR A 230 0.61 -17.34 -4.58
C TYR A 230 -0.69 -18.12 -4.78
N LEU A 231 -1.65 -17.56 -5.51
CA LEU A 231 -2.95 -18.19 -5.74
C LEU A 231 -2.80 -19.47 -6.56
N THR A 232 -1.92 -19.46 -7.57
CA THR A 232 -1.57 -20.67 -8.34
C THR A 232 -1.04 -21.77 -7.43
N ASN A 233 -0.14 -21.45 -6.50
CA ASN A 233 0.40 -22.41 -5.55
C ASN A 233 -0.71 -23.04 -4.69
N LYS A 234 -1.65 -22.22 -4.21
CA LYS A 234 -2.80 -22.67 -3.42
C LYS A 234 -3.73 -23.58 -4.20
N ILE A 235 -4.06 -23.22 -5.46
CA ILE A 235 -4.84 -24.05 -6.37
C ILE A 235 -4.16 -25.41 -6.59
N ALA A 236 -2.85 -25.41 -6.88
CA ALA A 236 -2.11 -26.64 -7.15
C ALA A 236 -2.06 -27.58 -5.93
N LEU A 237 -2.05 -27.03 -4.72
CA LEU A 237 -2.09 -27.79 -3.45
C LEU A 237 -3.51 -28.19 -3.03
N GLY A 238 -4.55 -27.72 -3.72
CA GLY A 238 -5.94 -27.93 -3.32
C GLY A 238 -6.35 -27.21 -2.02
N ASP A 239 -5.60 -26.19 -1.60
CA ASP A 239 -5.89 -25.42 -0.38
C ASP A 239 -6.66 -24.13 -0.74
N TYR A 240 -7.99 -24.20 -0.71
CA TYR A 240 -8.88 -23.11 -1.12
C TYR A 240 -9.33 -22.20 0.03
N ARG A 241 -8.86 -22.43 1.26
CA ARG A 241 -9.32 -21.72 2.48
C ARG A 241 -9.14 -20.20 2.42
N ASP A 242 -8.12 -19.74 1.68
CA ASP A 242 -7.86 -18.31 1.46
C ASP A 242 -8.84 -17.68 0.45
N VAL A 243 -9.50 -18.48 -0.38
CA VAL A 243 -10.46 -18.04 -1.41
C VAL A 243 -11.88 -17.96 -0.86
N GLU A 244 -12.19 -18.73 0.17
CA GLU A 244 -13.53 -18.85 0.76
C GLU A 244 -14.00 -17.60 1.53
N LYS A 245 -13.09 -16.66 1.87
CA LYS A 245 -13.43 -15.48 2.70
C LYS A 245 -13.68 -14.25 1.83
N SER A 246 -14.86 -13.63 1.99
CA SER A 246 -15.34 -12.49 1.18
C SER A 246 -14.38 -11.29 1.06
N HIS A 247 -13.70 -10.91 2.15
CA HIS A 247 -12.74 -9.78 2.10
C HIS A 247 -11.49 -10.09 1.26
N LYS A 248 -11.07 -11.37 1.17
CA LYS A 248 -9.96 -11.80 0.32
C LYS A 248 -10.38 -11.83 -1.15
N LEU A 249 -11.65 -12.10 -1.43
CA LEU A 249 -12.19 -12.13 -2.78
C LEU A 249 -12.10 -10.76 -3.47
N ASN A 250 -12.46 -9.67 -2.78
CA ASN A 250 -12.36 -8.32 -3.36
C ASN A 250 -10.93 -7.97 -3.79
N LEU A 251 -9.93 -8.34 -2.99
CA LEU A 251 -8.51 -8.16 -3.32
C LEU A 251 -8.09 -9.01 -4.54
N ILE A 252 -8.59 -10.24 -4.65
CA ILE A 252 -8.30 -11.09 -5.81
C ILE A 252 -8.90 -10.48 -7.07
N LEU A 253 -10.16 -10.06 -7.02
CA LEU A 253 -10.88 -9.50 -8.17
C LEU A 253 -10.34 -8.13 -8.59
N SER A 254 -9.78 -7.33 -7.68
CA SER A 254 -9.11 -6.07 -8.06
C SER A 254 -7.85 -6.31 -8.91
N HIS A 255 -7.20 -7.48 -8.78
CA HIS A 255 -6.03 -7.85 -9.57
C HIS A 255 -6.35 -8.76 -10.77
N PHE A 256 -7.42 -9.54 -10.67
CA PHE A 256 -7.83 -10.55 -11.66
C PHE A 256 -9.35 -10.51 -11.87
N PRO A 257 -9.91 -9.42 -12.45
CA PRO A 257 -11.34 -9.31 -12.69
C PRO A 257 -11.85 -10.42 -13.61
N ASP A 258 -11.03 -10.81 -14.59
CA ASP A 258 -11.32 -11.89 -15.54
C ASP A 258 -10.76 -13.25 -15.07
N GLY A 259 -10.30 -13.35 -13.82
CA GLY A 259 -9.76 -14.58 -13.24
C GLY A 259 -8.30 -14.90 -13.63
N ILE A 260 -7.72 -15.83 -12.88
CA ILE A 260 -6.31 -16.24 -13.02
C ILE A 260 -6.05 -16.96 -14.34
N TYR A 261 -7.03 -17.70 -14.85
CA TYR A 261 -6.87 -18.45 -16.10
C TYR A 261 -6.61 -17.51 -17.30
N ASN A 262 -7.39 -16.43 -17.40
CA ASN A 262 -7.21 -15.46 -18.48
C ASN A 262 -5.90 -14.67 -18.32
N ALA A 263 -5.51 -14.33 -17.08
CA ALA A 263 -4.20 -13.75 -16.81
C ALA A 263 -3.06 -14.68 -17.27
N TRP A 264 -3.18 -15.98 -17.00
CA TRP A 264 -2.20 -16.99 -17.41
C TRP A 264 -2.11 -17.15 -18.94
N ILE A 265 -3.23 -17.19 -19.65
CA ILE A 265 -3.21 -17.26 -21.13
C ILE A 265 -2.47 -16.06 -21.71
N ASN A 266 -2.76 -14.87 -21.19
CA ASN A 266 -2.27 -13.62 -21.78
C ASN A 266 -0.79 -13.36 -21.44
N GLN A 267 -0.32 -13.76 -20.26
CA GLN A 267 0.98 -13.36 -19.73
C GLN A 267 1.91 -14.54 -19.40
N GLY A 268 1.40 -15.77 -19.43
CA GLY A 268 2.14 -16.96 -19.08
C GLY A 268 2.43 -17.06 -17.57
N TRP A 269 3.54 -17.72 -17.23
CA TRP A 269 3.95 -17.93 -15.85
C TRP A 269 4.87 -16.79 -15.36
N PRO A 270 4.44 -15.95 -14.40
CA PRO A 270 5.25 -14.83 -13.94
C PRO A 270 6.54 -15.31 -13.24
N LYS A 271 7.58 -14.50 -13.33
CA LYS A 271 8.83 -14.70 -12.59
C LYS A 271 8.77 -13.91 -11.29
N VAL A 272 8.65 -14.61 -10.17
CA VAL A 272 8.57 -14.00 -8.83
C VAL A 272 9.68 -14.49 -7.92
N SER A 273 9.81 -13.83 -6.76
CA SER A 273 10.92 -14.05 -5.83
C SER A 273 10.89 -15.40 -5.10
N PHE A 274 9.80 -16.15 -5.19
CA PHE A 274 9.61 -17.43 -4.50
C PHE A 274 9.20 -18.57 -5.44
N LYS A 275 9.50 -19.80 -5.05
CA LYS A 275 9.09 -21.00 -5.81
C LYS A 275 7.61 -21.28 -5.59
N TYR A 276 6.90 -21.57 -6.67
CA TYR A 276 5.49 -21.95 -6.65
C TYR A 276 5.22 -23.06 -7.66
N LEU A 277 4.19 -23.87 -7.39
CA LEU A 277 3.76 -24.93 -8.27
C LEU A 277 3.07 -24.36 -9.51
N LYS A 278 3.35 -24.93 -10.68
CA LYS A 278 2.76 -24.55 -11.96
C LYS A 278 1.90 -25.71 -12.47
N PRO A 279 0.57 -25.68 -12.26
CA PRO A 279 -0.29 -26.73 -12.79
C PRO A 279 -0.17 -26.75 -14.31
N LYS A 280 -0.19 -27.95 -14.90
CA LYS A 280 -0.11 -28.09 -16.37
C LYS A 280 -1.24 -27.35 -17.07
N ASP A 281 -2.44 -27.39 -16.48
CA ASP A 281 -3.62 -26.75 -17.02
C ASP A 281 -4.65 -26.52 -15.90
N PHE A 282 -5.09 -25.27 -15.72
CA PHE A 282 -6.15 -24.92 -14.77
C PHE A 282 -7.50 -25.55 -15.13
N ARG A 283 -7.77 -25.78 -16.41
CA ARG A 283 -9.01 -26.40 -16.89
C ARG A 283 -9.13 -27.83 -16.39
N VAL A 284 -8.04 -28.59 -16.38
CA VAL A 284 -8.02 -29.97 -15.86
C VAL A 284 -8.38 -30.01 -14.39
N ILE A 285 -7.90 -29.05 -13.59
CA ILE A 285 -8.25 -28.93 -12.18
C ILE A 285 -9.75 -28.64 -12.04
N MET A 286 -10.27 -27.65 -12.76
CA MET A 286 -11.70 -27.31 -12.70
C MET A 286 -12.59 -28.49 -13.12
N LYS A 287 -12.26 -29.19 -14.20
CA LYS A 287 -13.00 -30.37 -14.67
C LYS A 287 -13.06 -31.47 -13.63
N ARG A 288 -11.93 -31.74 -12.95
CA ARG A 288 -11.87 -32.71 -11.85
C ARG A 288 -12.78 -32.28 -10.68
N GLU A 289 -12.72 -31.01 -10.28
CA GLU A 289 -13.53 -30.49 -9.16
C GLU A 289 -15.02 -30.46 -9.51
N LEU A 290 -15.41 -30.18 -10.76
CA LEU A 290 -16.80 -30.29 -11.24
C LEU A 290 -17.30 -31.73 -11.18
N HIS A 291 -16.48 -32.68 -11.61
CA HIS A 291 -16.84 -34.09 -11.56
C HIS A 291 -17.00 -34.59 -10.12
N GLU A 292 -16.06 -34.24 -9.23
CA GLU A 292 -16.14 -34.56 -7.80
C GLU A 292 -17.38 -33.91 -7.14
N ALA A 293 -17.68 -32.65 -7.47
CA ALA A 293 -18.88 -31.96 -7.00
C ALA A 293 -20.17 -32.63 -7.48
N HIS A 294 -20.19 -33.16 -8.71
CA HIS A 294 -21.33 -33.90 -9.24
C HIS A 294 -21.56 -35.21 -8.49
N LEU A 295 -20.49 -35.97 -8.22
CA LEU A 295 -20.56 -37.24 -7.49
C LEU A 295 -20.99 -37.04 -6.03
N THR A 296 -20.47 -36.01 -5.36
CA THR A 296 -20.74 -35.73 -3.93
C THR A 296 -22.00 -34.90 -3.70
N GLY A 297 -22.50 -34.21 -4.73
CA GLY A 297 -23.58 -33.22 -4.62
C GLY A 297 -23.16 -31.90 -3.93
N ASN A 298 -21.87 -31.71 -3.65
CA ASN A 298 -21.34 -30.51 -3.01
C ASN A 298 -20.56 -29.63 -4.00
N PHE A 299 -21.20 -28.54 -4.45
CA PHE A 299 -20.65 -27.62 -5.44
C PHE A 299 -19.85 -26.46 -4.85
N GLY A 300 -19.72 -26.35 -3.52
CA GLY A 300 -19.07 -25.20 -2.87
C GLY A 300 -17.62 -24.98 -3.31
N LYS A 301 -16.82 -26.04 -3.28
CA LYS A 301 -15.40 -26.00 -3.65
C LYS A 301 -15.19 -25.66 -5.12
N ALA A 302 -15.91 -26.34 -6.02
CA ALA A 302 -15.87 -26.07 -7.45
C ALA A 302 -16.32 -24.64 -7.77
N PHE A 303 -17.34 -24.14 -7.08
CA PHE A 303 -17.83 -22.78 -7.27
C PHE A 303 -16.78 -21.73 -6.87
N ASN A 304 -16.15 -21.87 -5.70
CA ASN A 304 -15.08 -20.98 -5.26
C ASN A 304 -13.86 -21.03 -6.20
N LEU A 305 -13.53 -22.21 -6.73
CA LEU A 305 -12.48 -22.35 -7.74
C LEU A 305 -12.86 -21.63 -9.05
N SER A 306 -14.12 -21.73 -9.50
CA SER A 306 -14.58 -21.04 -10.72
C SER A 306 -14.44 -19.53 -10.61
N ILE A 307 -14.74 -18.96 -9.44
CA ILE A 307 -14.58 -17.53 -9.17
C ILE A 307 -13.11 -17.14 -9.34
N LEU A 308 -12.21 -17.91 -8.75
CA LEU A 308 -10.77 -17.64 -8.80
C LEU A 308 -10.20 -17.79 -10.21
N LEU A 309 -10.59 -18.84 -10.93
CA LEU A 309 -10.05 -19.13 -12.25
C LEU A 309 -10.61 -18.20 -13.32
N PHE A 310 -11.91 -17.90 -13.29
CA PHE A 310 -12.60 -17.28 -14.42
C PHE A 310 -13.18 -15.89 -14.11
N GLY A 311 -13.18 -15.43 -12.84
CA GLY A 311 -13.61 -14.07 -12.50
C GLY A 311 -15.06 -13.80 -12.94
N ASP A 312 -15.28 -12.78 -13.75
CA ASP A 312 -16.60 -12.48 -14.36
C ASP A 312 -16.82 -13.11 -15.75
N THR A 313 -15.81 -13.81 -16.27
CA THR A 313 -15.87 -14.39 -17.63
C THR A 313 -16.50 -15.78 -17.63
N ASN A 314 -17.03 -16.18 -18.80
CA ASN A 314 -17.51 -17.55 -19.00
C ASN A 314 -16.36 -18.55 -18.83
N ALA A 315 -16.71 -19.75 -18.37
CA ALA A 315 -15.75 -20.84 -18.33
C ALA A 315 -15.30 -21.20 -19.77
N PRO A 316 -14.07 -21.72 -19.95
CA PRO A 316 -13.61 -22.23 -21.23
C PRO A 316 -14.52 -23.32 -21.78
N LYS A 317 -14.63 -23.44 -23.11
CA LYS A 317 -15.54 -24.37 -23.80
C LYS A 317 -15.45 -25.81 -23.29
N ASP A 318 -14.24 -26.32 -23.05
CA ASP A 318 -14.04 -27.69 -22.58
C ASP A 318 -14.48 -27.92 -21.12
N VAL A 319 -14.55 -26.85 -20.31
CA VAL A 319 -15.17 -26.89 -18.97
C VAL A 319 -16.69 -26.84 -19.09
N MET A 320 -17.22 -26.03 -20.01
CA MET A 320 -18.66 -25.95 -20.29
C MET A 320 -19.21 -27.29 -20.81
N GLU A 321 -18.48 -27.98 -21.68
CA GLU A 321 -18.81 -29.31 -22.20
C GLU A 321 -19.05 -30.36 -21.11
N ILE A 322 -18.46 -30.17 -19.92
CA ILE A 322 -18.72 -31.02 -18.73
C ILE A 322 -19.82 -30.43 -17.86
N GLY A 323 -19.82 -29.11 -17.66
CA GLY A 323 -20.79 -28.43 -16.79
C GLY A 323 -22.23 -28.47 -17.31
N ASP A 324 -22.44 -28.21 -18.60
CA ASP A 324 -23.77 -28.08 -19.21
C ASP A 324 -24.60 -29.37 -19.17
N PRO A 325 -24.02 -30.57 -19.44
CA PRO A 325 -24.74 -31.82 -19.23
C PRO A 325 -25.16 -32.04 -17.77
N ILE A 326 -24.27 -31.75 -16.82
CA ILE A 326 -24.57 -31.87 -15.39
C ILE A 326 -25.69 -30.91 -15.00
N LEU A 327 -25.65 -29.67 -15.49
CA LEU A 327 -26.69 -28.67 -15.23
C LEU A 327 -28.03 -29.12 -15.81
N THR A 328 -28.05 -29.58 -17.06
CA THR A 328 -29.25 -30.05 -17.74
C THR A 328 -29.91 -31.21 -16.99
N GLU A 329 -29.12 -32.21 -16.58
CA GLU A 329 -29.58 -33.34 -15.79
C GLU A 329 -30.18 -32.88 -14.45
N ARG A 330 -29.45 -32.03 -13.72
CA ARG A 330 -29.88 -31.53 -12.40
C ARG A 330 -31.13 -30.65 -12.49
N VAL A 331 -31.27 -29.84 -13.54
CA VAL A 331 -32.48 -29.04 -13.80
C VAL A 331 -33.68 -29.97 -14.06
N LYS A 332 -33.50 -31.04 -14.84
CA LYS A 332 -34.56 -32.03 -15.09
C LYS A 332 -35.02 -32.69 -13.80
N LEU A 333 -34.07 -33.16 -12.97
CA LEU A 333 -34.36 -33.77 -11.67
C LEU A 333 -35.05 -32.79 -10.71
N PHE A 334 -34.57 -31.55 -10.67
CA PHE A 334 -35.17 -30.50 -9.85
C PHE A 334 -36.62 -30.22 -10.25
N ARG A 335 -36.91 -30.08 -11.55
CA ARG A 335 -38.28 -29.85 -12.04
C ARG A 335 -39.23 -30.98 -11.65
N ILE A 336 -38.81 -32.24 -11.80
CA ILE A 336 -39.61 -33.40 -11.38
C ILE A 336 -39.91 -33.36 -9.88
N ARG A 337 -38.90 -33.06 -9.05
CA ARG A 337 -39.06 -32.93 -7.59
C ARG A 337 -39.97 -31.77 -7.22
N LYS A 338 -39.80 -30.62 -7.87
CA LYS A 338 -40.62 -29.41 -7.67
C LYS A 338 -42.08 -29.73 -7.96
N ASP A 339 -42.36 -30.28 -9.14
CA ASP A 339 -43.70 -30.64 -9.57
C ASP A 339 -44.37 -31.62 -8.62
N ASN A 340 -43.66 -32.67 -8.19
CA ASN A 340 -44.18 -33.62 -7.22
C ASN A 340 -44.49 -32.94 -5.87
N ALA A 341 -43.60 -32.06 -5.39
CA ALA A 341 -43.83 -31.35 -4.13
C ALA A 341 -45.06 -30.43 -4.20
N PHE A 342 -45.18 -29.60 -5.24
CA PHE A 342 -46.27 -28.65 -5.39
C PHE A 342 -47.61 -29.29 -5.77
N LYS A 343 -47.62 -30.41 -6.52
CA LYS A 343 -48.86 -31.08 -6.93
C LYS A 343 -49.33 -32.13 -5.92
N ASN A 344 -48.41 -32.84 -5.27
CA ASN A 344 -48.75 -34.02 -4.47
C ASN A 344 -48.47 -33.86 -2.97
N ILE A 345 -47.52 -33.03 -2.54
CA ILE A 345 -47.10 -32.95 -1.13
C ILE A 345 -47.71 -31.73 -0.44
N PHE A 346 -47.43 -30.52 -0.94
CA PHE A 346 -47.89 -29.26 -0.35
C PHE A 346 -49.42 -29.05 -0.35
N PRO A 347 -50.19 -29.59 -1.31
CA PRO A 347 -51.65 -29.52 -1.22
C PRO A 347 -52.25 -30.46 -0.16
N ARG A 348 -51.55 -31.54 0.21
CA ARG A 348 -52.06 -32.58 1.13
C ARG A 348 -51.78 -32.19 2.58
N ARG A 349 -52.80 -31.68 3.28
CA ARG A 349 -52.70 -31.32 4.71
C ARG A 349 -52.22 -32.47 5.61
N ALA A 350 -52.57 -33.72 5.28
CA ALA A 350 -52.10 -34.90 6.01
C ALA A 350 -50.57 -35.06 6.00
N GLN A 351 -49.86 -34.44 5.05
CA GLN A 351 -48.40 -34.47 4.93
C GLN A 351 -47.73 -33.18 5.43
N ALA A 352 -48.48 -32.29 6.12
CA ALA A 352 -47.98 -30.99 6.55
C ALA A 352 -46.70 -31.04 7.40
N ALA A 353 -46.53 -32.10 8.19
CA ALA A 353 -45.32 -32.32 8.98
C ALA A 353 -44.04 -32.43 8.11
N ASN A 354 -44.17 -32.89 6.86
CA ASN A 354 -43.04 -33.10 5.94
C ASN A 354 -42.77 -31.87 5.06
N TRP A 355 -43.64 -30.85 5.06
CA TRP A 355 -43.49 -29.68 4.20
C TRP A 355 -42.18 -28.92 4.41
N PRO A 356 -41.71 -28.66 5.65
CA PRO A 356 -40.46 -27.93 5.86
C PRO A 356 -39.25 -28.66 5.30
N MET A 357 -39.21 -30.00 5.41
CA MET A 357 -38.13 -30.83 4.89
C MET A 357 -38.06 -30.70 3.35
N HIS A 358 -39.17 -30.92 2.65
CA HIS A 358 -39.21 -30.81 1.19
C HIS A 358 -38.94 -29.37 0.71
N ALA A 359 -39.44 -28.37 1.44
CA ALA A 359 -39.20 -26.97 1.09
C ALA A 359 -37.71 -26.59 1.20
N LYS A 360 -37.04 -27.01 2.29
CA LYS A 360 -35.59 -26.81 2.46
C LYS A 360 -34.78 -27.55 1.40
N GLN A 361 -35.12 -28.80 1.10
CA GLN A 361 -34.46 -29.57 0.05
C GLN A 361 -34.56 -28.88 -1.32
N LEU A 362 -35.75 -28.38 -1.70
CA LEU A 362 -35.92 -27.65 -2.95
C LEU A 362 -35.14 -26.33 -2.97
N GLN A 363 -35.09 -25.60 -1.86
CA GLN A 363 -34.29 -24.37 -1.74
C GLN A 363 -32.78 -24.67 -1.90
N GLU A 364 -32.29 -25.73 -1.27
CA GLU A 364 -30.88 -26.15 -1.39
C GLU A 364 -30.53 -26.60 -2.80
N GLU A 365 -31.36 -27.42 -3.44
CA GLU A 365 -31.14 -27.84 -4.83
C GLU A 365 -31.20 -26.65 -5.79
N HIS A 366 -32.13 -25.72 -5.61
CA HIS A 366 -32.19 -24.50 -6.40
C HIS A 366 -30.91 -23.66 -6.23
N LYS A 367 -30.39 -23.52 -5.00
CA LYS A 367 -29.11 -22.86 -4.76
C LYS A 367 -27.95 -23.56 -5.48
N ARG A 368 -27.91 -24.89 -5.47
CA ARG A 368 -26.90 -25.68 -6.20
C ARG A 368 -26.98 -25.46 -7.71
N LEU A 369 -28.19 -25.35 -8.28
CA LEU A 369 -28.38 -25.02 -9.70
C LEU A 369 -27.86 -23.63 -10.05
N ILE A 370 -28.16 -22.62 -9.22
CA ILE A 370 -27.61 -21.26 -9.41
C ILE A 370 -26.08 -21.31 -9.38
N MET A 371 -25.48 -22.00 -8.40
CA MET A 371 -24.03 -22.12 -8.30
C MET A 371 -23.43 -22.82 -9.52
N LEU A 372 -24.03 -23.91 -9.99
CA LEU A 372 -23.55 -24.67 -11.15
C LEU A 372 -23.61 -23.85 -12.44
N ASP A 373 -24.71 -23.16 -12.65
CA ASP A 373 -24.86 -22.26 -13.77
C ASP A 373 -23.87 -21.09 -13.71
N ALA A 374 -23.69 -20.50 -12.53
CA ALA A 374 -22.70 -19.45 -12.29
C ALA A 374 -21.24 -19.92 -12.49
N MET A 375 -20.94 -21.21 -12.29
CA MET A 375 -19.60 -21.74 -12.62
C MET A 375 -19.33 -21.69 -14.12
N ILE A 376 -20.36 -21.94 -14.93
CA ILE A 376 -20.29 -22.05 -16.40
C ILE A 376 -20.40 -20.66 -17.04
N HIS A 377 -21.41 -19.90 -16.62
CA HIS A 377 -21.80 -18.59 -17.16
C HIS A 377 -21.38 -17.47 -16.21
N GLY A 378 -20.45 -16.63 -16.65
CA GLY A 378 -19.78 -15.63 -15.81
C GLY A 378 -20.69 -14.54 -15.27
N GLY A 379 -21.66 -14.07 -16.08
CA GLY A 379 -22.50 -12.91 -15.76
C GLY A 379 -23.41 -13.03 -14.53
N GLY A 380 -23.47 -14.20 -13.86
CA GLY A 380 -24.19 -14.40 -12.59
C GLY A 380 -23.30 -14.86 -11.44
N ARG A 381 -21.97 -14.88 -11.61
CA ARG A 381 -21.07 -15.55 -10.66
C ARG A 381 -20.94 -14.85 -9.31
N PHE A 382 -21.07 -13.53 -9.30
CA PHE A 382 -21.01 -12.72 -8.08
C PHE A 382 -22.38 -12.36 -7.52
N ASP A 383 -23.44 -12.44 -8.34
CA ASP A 383 -24.80 -12.13 -7.95
C ASP A 383 -25.66 -13.40 -8.02
N LEU A 384 -25.57 -14.24 -6.97
CA LEU A 384 -26.34 -15.47 -6.80
C LEU A 384 -27.85 -15.22 -6.56
N ARG A 385 -28.39 -14.14 -7.11
CA ARG A 385 -29.80 -13.78 -7.00
C ARG A 385 -30.67 -14.73 -7.79
N HIS A 386 -31.88 -14.91 -7.30
CA HIS A 386 -32.93 -15.57 -8.05
C HIS A 386 -33.28 -14.71 -9.27
N VAL A 387 -33.29 -15.33 -10.44
CA VAL A 387 -33.76 -14.73 -11.70
C VAL A 387 -35.11 -15.37 -12.01
N GLU A 388 -36.13 -14.52 -12.22
CA GLU A 388 -37.51 -14.96 -12.48
C GLU A 388 -37.56 -15.98 -13.61
N GLY A 389 -38.24 -17.11 -13.38
CA GLY A 389 -38.40 -18.18 -14.36
C GLY A 389 -37.15 -19.04 -14.60
N ARG A 390 -35.97 -18.68 -14.07
CA ARG A 390 -34.74 -19.47 -14.23
C ARG A 390 -34.89 -20.81 -13.53
N PHE A 391 -34.49 -21.88 -14.23
CA PHE A 391 -34.71 -23.28 -13.83
C PHE A 391 -36.19 -23.66 -13.62
N GLY A 392 -37.13 -22.81 -14.05
CA GLY A 392 -38.55 -22.97 -13.81
C GLY A 392 -38.98 -22.60 -12.38
N MET A 393 -38.20 -21.83 -11.63
CA MET A 393 -38.62 -21.22 -10.37
C MET A 393 -39.15 -19.80 -10.62
N TYR A 394 -40.35 -19.52 -10.11
CA TYR A 394 -40.92 -18.16 -10.10
C TYR A 394 -40.82 -17.54 -8.71
N GLN A 395 -40.94 -16.22 -8.58
CA GLN A 395 -40.90 -15.55 -7.28
C GLN A 395 -42.03 -16.04 -6.34
N SER A 396 -43.17 -16.43 -6.90
CA SER A 396 -44.26 -17.08 -6.15
C SER A 396 -43.80 -18.39 -5.51
N ASP A 397 -43.11 -19.24 -6.27
CA ASP A 397 -42.59 -20.53 -5.80
C ASP A 397 -41.58 -20.32 -4.67
N VAL A 398 -40.68 -19.33 -4.80
CA VAL A 398 -39.72 -18.97 -3.75
C VAL A 398 -40.42 -18.53 -2.47
N THR A 399 -41.48 -17.73 -2.60
CA THR A 399 -42.27 -17.22 -1.48
C THR A 399 -43.01 -18.35 -0.77
N ASP A 400 -43.61 -19.27 -1.52
CA ASP A 400 -44.29 -20.44 -1.00
C ASP A 400 -43.32 -21.40 -0.30
N LEU A 401 -42.15 -21.67 -0.88
CA LEU A 401 -41.12 -22.48 -0.22
C LEU A 401 -40.66 -21.85 1.11
N LYS A 402 -40.49 -20.52 1.18
CA LYS A 402 -40.18 -19.84 2.45
C LYS A 402 -41.30 -20.01 3.48
N ARG A 403 -42.56 -19.90 3.05
CA ARG A 403 -43.73 -20.11 3.90
C ARG A 403 -43.79 -21.55 4.42
N TYR A 404 -43.63 -22.55 3.55
CA TYR A 404 -43.64 -23.97 3.93
C TYR A 404 -42.46 -24.33 4.83
N ALA A 405 -41.29 -23.71 4.63
CA ALA A 405 -40.14 -23.86 5.51
C ALA A 405 -40.34 -23.22 6.90
N GLY A 406 -41.10 -22.12 6.99
CA GLY A 406 -41.33 -21.35 8.22
C GLY A 406 -42.56 -21.74 9.05
N GLN A 407 -43.48 -22.55 8.52
CA GLN A 407 -44.80 -22.84 9.11
C GLN A 407 -44.80 -23.62 10.44
N PHE A 408 -43.65 -23.99 11.00
CA PHE A 408 -43.53 -24.61 12.32
C PHE A 408 -42.86 -23.74 13.40
N VAL A 409 -42.38 -22.54 13.08
CA VAL A 409 -41.79 -21.65 14.09
C VAL A 409 -42.87 -20.87 14.88
N SER A 410 -44.07 -20.69 14.33
CA SER A 410 -45.10 -19.82 14.93
C SER A 410 -46.24 -20.52 15.69
N ARG A 411 -46.25 -21.86 15.76
CA ARG A 411 -47.32 -22.61 16.45
C ARG A 411 -46.91 -23.29 17.76
N SER A 412 -45.61 -23.43 18.05
CA SER A 412 -45.13 -23.92 19.34
C SER A 412 -45.05 -22.85 20.43
N SER A 413 -45.15 -21.55 20.10
CA SER A 413 -45.12 -20.44 21.07
C SER A 413 -46.50 -19.91 21.49
N ARG A 414 -47.59 -20.61 21.12
CA ARG A 414 -48.99 -20.24 21.50
C ARG A 414 -49.71 -21.33 22.30
N ARG A 415 -48.96 -22.29 22.83
CA ARG A 415 -49.42 -23.23 23.87
C ARG A 415 -48.36 -23.30 24.95
N SER A 416 -48.31 -22.25 25.76
CA SER A 416 -47.74 -22.22 27.11
C SER A 416 -48.69 -21.39 27.95
#